data_AF-A0A925HD14-F1
#
_entry.id   AF-A0A925HD14-F1
#
_cell.length_a   1.000
_cell.length_b   1.000
_cell.length_c   1.000
_cell.angle_alpha   90.00
_cell.angle_beta   90.00
_cell.angle_gamma   90.00
#
_symmetry.space_group_name_H-M   'P 1'
#
loop_
_entity.id
_entity.type
_entity.pdbx_description
1 polymer ?
#
loop_
_entity_poly.entity_id
_entity_poly.type
_entity_poly.pdbx_seq_one_letter_code
_entity_poly.pdbx_strand_id
1 'polypeptide(L)'
;MSTTTNTTEQTAAAPPPLGREQAKAIVKIEGQDVPLAERIAADDNLLKKALRRFYHSITNATITRKREGGRLIVTVVKRADYKGRGTPRRAARARTTQERVLDAIKRAREHTNPALVLARDLQLQLARGRTTHTALARRDAEIEAAIDAGAKEVESTRAALRRIKECRPVATADTPEGF
;
A
#
# COMPACT_ATOMS: atom_id res chain seq x y z
N MET A 1 15.29 -38.13 73.24
CA MET A 1 14.78 -39.12 72.28
C MET A 1 14.72 -38.47 70.90
N SER A 2 15.23 -39.18 69.90
CA SER A 2 15.26 -38.93 68.45
C SER A 2 13.90 -38.46 67.89
N THR A 3 13.76 -37.74 66.77
CA THR A 3 14.24 -38.08 65.41
C THR A 3 14.24 -36.90 64.42
N THR A 4 15.21 -36.95 63.50
CA THR A 4 15.39 -36.32 62.19
C THR A 4 14.20 -36.48 61.21
N THR A 5 13.95 -35.49 60.34
CA THR A 5 13.79 -35.62 58.85
C THR A 5 13.77 -34.25 58.15
N ASN A 6 14.07 -34.27 56.85
CA ASN A 6 14.72 -33.28 56.00
C ASN A 6 13.77 -32.75 54.88
N THR A 7 14.25 -31.80 54.05
CA THR A 7 13.89 -31.61 52.61
C THR A 7 13.02 -30.40 52.18
N THR A 8 13.72 -29.39 51.62
CA THR A 8 13.54 -28.67 50.32
C THR A 8 12.31 -27.79 50.04
N GLU A 9 12.56 -26.51 49.70
CA GLU A 9 12.19 -25.83 48.43
C GLU A 9 12.52 -24.31 48.55
N GLN A 10 13.68 -23.88 48.03
CA GLN A 10 13.89 -23.32 46.69
C GLN A 10 13.52 -21.82 46.58
N THR A 11 14.50 -20.98 46.92
CA THR A 11 14.56 -19.54 46.70
C THR A 11 14.72 -19.22 45.20
N ALA A 12 13.70 -18.62 44.57
CA ALA A 12 13.83 -18.02 43.25
C ALA A 12 14.43 -16.60 43.38
N ALA A 13 15.74 -16.51 43.16
CA ALA A 13 16.51 -15.29 43.18
C ALA A 13 16.18 -14.36 42.00
N ALA A 14 16.18 -13.06 42.30
CA ALA A 14 16.02 -11.94 41.38
C ALA A 14 16.97 -12.00 40.16
N PRO A 15 16.56 -11.44 39.00
CA PRO A 15 17.39 -11.47 37.78
C PRO A 15 18.69 -10.66 37.94
N PRO A 16 19.84 -11.18 37.48
CA PRO A 16 21.15 -10.58 37.68
C PRO A 16 21.41 -9.33 36.81
N PRO A 17 22.32 -8.44 37.26
CA PRO A 17 22.50 -7.10 36.71
C PRO A 17 23.19 -7.06 35.34
N LEU A 18 22.82 -6.04 34.55
CA LEU A 18 23.40 -5.64 33.27
C LEU A 18 24.87 -5.20 33.45
N GLY A 19 25.80 -6.13 33.30
CA GLY A 19 27.22 -5.82 33.33
C GLY A 19 28.07 -6.97 32.80
N ARG A 20 28.18 -7.09 31.48
CA ARG A 20 29.25 -7.88 30.84
C ARG A 20 29.79 -7.08 29.67
N GLU A 21 31.10 -6.85 29.69
CA GLU A 21 31.90 -6.12 28.71
C GLU A 21 31.40 -6.39 27.29
N GLN A 22 30.96 -5.32 26.63
CA GLN A 22 30.49 -5.41 25.26
C GLN A 22 31.73 -5.49 24.37
N ALA A 23 32.10 -6.71 23.95
CA ALA A 23 33.00 -6.88 22.82
C ALA A 23 32.47 -6.01 21.67
N LYS A 24 33.31 -5.10 21.18
CA LYS A 24 32.91 -4.09 20.17
C LYS A 24 33.13 -4.69 18.78
N ALA A 25 32.06 -4.82 18.02
CA ALA A 25 32.08 -5.13 16.60
C ALA A 25 32.05 -3.83 15.79
N ILE A 26 32.67 -3.84 14.61
CA ILE A 26 32.63 -2.72 13.67
C ILE A 26 31.70 -3.10 12.53
N VAL A 27 30.62 -2.33 12.34
CA VAL A 27 29.68 -2.54 11.24
C VAL A 27 29.94 -1.50 10.17
N LYS A 28 30.32 -1.96 8.97
CA LYS A 28 30.55 -1.12 7.79
C LYS A 28 29.27 -1.01 6.98
N ILE A 29 28.69 0.18 6.91
CA ILE A 29 27.49 0.48 6.12
C ILE A 29 27.65 1.82 5.42
N GLU A 30 27.46 1.87 4.09
CA GLU A 30 27.58 3.10 3.28
C GLU A 30 28.89 3.87 3.47
N GLY A 31 30.00 3.15 3.69
CA GLY A 31 31.31 3.76 3.94
C GLY A 31 31.50 4.33 5.34
N GLN A 32 30.54 4.13 6.25
CA GLN A 32 30.63 4.51 7.65
C GLN A 32 30.90 3.30 8.54
N ASP A 33 31.76 3.49 9.54
CA ASP A 33 32.09 2.51 10.56
C ASP A 33 31.25 2.79 11.82
N VAL A 34 30.28 1.91 12.09
CA VAL A 34 29.39 2.02 13.25
C VAL A 34 29.83 1.01 14.31
N PRO A 35 30.33 1.47 15.48
CA PRO A 35 30.67 0.56 16.57
C PRO A 35 29.38 0.05 17.24
N LEU A 36 29.20 -1.26 17.27
CA LEU A 36 28.06 -1.93 17.90
C LEU A 36 28.52 -3.05 18.82
N ALA A 37 27.70 -3.40 19.81
CA ALA A 37 27.96 -4.56 20.65
C ALA A 37 27.95 -5.83 19.78
N GLU A 38 28.92 -6.73 20.01
CA GLU A 38 29.06 -7.98 19.24
C GLU A 38 27.77 -8.81 19.28
N ARG A 39 27.03 -8.80 20.40
CA ARG A 39 25.73 -9.47 20.52
C ARG A 39 24.69 -8.97 19.51
N ILE A 40 24.70 -7.67 19.20
CA ILE A 40 23.79 -7.06 18.22
C ILE A 40 24.29 -7.33 16.80
N ALA A 41 25.61 -7.29 16.58
CA ALA A 41 26.23 -7.51 15.28
C ALA A 41 26.22 -8.99 14.84
N ALA A 42 26.17 -9.91 15.80
CA ALA A 42 26.14 -11.35 15.56
C ALA A 42 24.80 -11.84 14.98
N ASP A 43 23.68 -11.20 15.36
CA ASP A 43 22.34 -11.57 14.90
C ASP A 43 21.82 -10.60 13.82
N ASP A 44 21.53 -11.14 12.63
CA ASP A 44 20.98 -10.38 11.51
C ASP A 44 19.69 -9.64 11.85
N ASN A 45 18.81 -10.25 12.64
CA ASN A 45 17.51 -9.66 12.98
C ASN A 45 17.66 -8.48 13.93
N LEU A 46 18.53 -8.63 14.94
CA LEU A 46 18.83 -7.56 15.89
C LEU A 46 19.63 -6.44 15.22
N LEU A 47 20.60 -6.78 14.36
CA LEU A 47 21.36 -5.81 13.58
C LEU A 47 20.46 -4.98 12.68
N LYS A 48 19.58 -5.64 11.90
CA LYS A 48 18.60 -4.96 11.05
C LYS A 48 17.67 -4.08 11.88
N LYS A 49 17.17 -4.57 13.01
CA LYS A 49 16.27 -3.80 13.90
C LYS A 49 16.94 -2.55 14.48
N ALA A 50 18.19 -2.67 14.94
CA ALA A 50 18.95 -1.56 15.51
C ALA A 50 19.26 -0.48 14.46
N LEU A 51 19.64 -0.91 13.25
CA LEU A 51 20.05 0.00 12.18
C LEU A 51 18.86 0.54 11.36
N ARG A 52 17.67 -0.05 11.45
CA ARG A 52 16.47 0.35 10.69
C ARG A 52 16.07 1.81 10.89
N ARG A 53 16.33 2.39 12.07
CA ARG A 53 16.02 3.81 12.36
C ARG A 53 16.81 4.78 11.47
N PHE A 54 18.04 4.41 11.13
CA PHE A 54 18.94 5.23 10.34
C PHE A 54 18.95 4.80 8.87
N TYR A 55 18.66 3.54 8.60
CA TYR A 55 18.78 2.93 7.28
C TYR A 55 17.53 2.12 6.93
N HIS A 56 16.60 2.76 6.22
CA HIS A 56 15.28 2.18 5.88
C HIS A 56 15.37 0.92 5.00
N SER A 57 16.32 0.90 4.05
CA SER A 57 16.55 -0.21 3.10
C SER A 57 17.34 -1.39 3.67
N ILE A 58 17.63 -1.40 4.97
CA ILE A 58 18.42 -2.48 5.57
C ILE A 58 17.67 -3.82 5.65
N THR A 59 16.34 -3.79 5.50
CA THR A 59 15.48 -4.97 5.53
C THR A 59 15.95 -6.02 4.51
N ASN A 60 16.33 -5.56 3.32
CA ASN A 60 16.80 -6.39 2.20
C ASN A 60 18.33 -6.41 2.05
N ALA A 61 19.07 -5.91 3.04
CA ALA A 61 20.52 -5.90 2.97
C ALA A 61 21.14 -7.31 3.04
N THR A 62 22.22 -7.48 2.29
CA THR A 62 23.11 -8.64 2.39
C THR A 62 24.17 -8.35 3.45
N ILE A 63 24.28 -9.23 4.43
CA ILE A 63 25.18 -9.08 5.58
C ILE A 63 26.32 -10.10 5.42
N THR A 64 27.56 -9.62 5.39
CA THR A 64 28.75 -10.47 5.37
C THR A 64 29.58 -10.22 6.63
N ARG A 65 30.20 -11.28 7.16
CA ARG A 65 30.98 -11.23 8.41
C ARG A 65 32.39 -11.69 8.14
N LYS A 66 33.37 -10.93 8.61
CA LYS A 66 34.80 -11.30 8.58
C LYS A 66 35.39 -11.05 9.96
N ARG A 67 36.17 -12.00 10.47
CA ARG A 67 36.98 -11.82 11.68
C ARG A 67 38.38 -11.43 11.25
N GLU A 68 38.79 -10.22 11.58
CA GLU A 68 40.15 -9.72 11.37
C GLU A 68 40.66 -9.12 12.69
N GLY A 69 41.88 -9.47 13.09
CA GLY A 69 42.52 -8.90 14.29
C GLY A 69 41.73 -9.09 15.60
N GLY A 70 41.00 -10.21 15.74
CA GLY A 70 40.20 -10.49 16.95
C GLY A 70 38.92 -9.66 17.09
N ARG A 71 38.54 -8.88 16.07
CA ARG A 71 37.30 -8.08 16.05
C ARG A 71 36.36 -8.58 14.95
N LEU A 72 35.06 -8.58 15.25
CA LEU A 72 34.02 -8.91 14.26
C LEU A 72 33.77 -7.69 13.38
N ILE A 73 34.10 -7.81 12.09
CA ILE A 73 33.76 -6.81 11.07
C ILE A 73 32.55 -7.31 10.31
N VAL A 74 31.46 -6.54 10.35
CA VAL A 74 30.22 -6.86 9.64
C VAL A 74 30.02 -5.86 8.52
N THR A 75 30.02 -6.32 7.28
CA THR A 75 29.75 -5.47 6.12
C THR A 75 28.29 -5.62 5.74
N VAL A 76 27.57 -4.51 5.73
CA VAL A 76 26.15 -4.47 5.36
C VAL A 76 26.03 -3.78 4.01
N VAL A 77 25.74 -4.57 2.98
CA VAL A 77 25.46 -4.06 1.63
C VAL A 77 23.96 -3.96 1.46
N LYS A 78 23.45 -2.74 1.39
CA LYS A 78 22.03 -2.48 1.09
C LYS A 78 21.72 -2.99 -0.31
N ARG A 79 20.60 -3.69 -0.47
CA ARG A 79 20.02 -3.94 -1.79
C ARG A 79 18.96 -2.88 -2.05
N ALA A 80 18.86 -2.46 -3.31
CA ALA A 80 17.73 -1.64 -3.74
C ALA A 80 16.44 -2.40 -3.41
N ASP A 81 15.53 -1.73 -2.71
CA ASP A 81 14.16 -2.21 -2.56
C ASP A 81 13.47 -2.20 -3.92
N TYR A 82 12.48 -3.08 -4.09
CA TYR A 82 11.56 -2.98 -5.23
C TYR A 82 10.86 -1.62 -5.16
N LYS A 83 11.05 -0.76 -6.17
CA LYS A 83 10.29 0.48 -6.23
C LYS A 83 8.88 0.14 -6.75
N GLY A 84 7.86 0.71 -6.12
CA GLY A 84 6.46 0.40 -6.37
C GLY A 84 5.98 -0.87 -5.64
N ARG A 85 4.90 -0.72 -4.86
CA ARG A 85 4.14 -1.77 -4.14
C ARG A 85 4.94 -3.00 -3.68
N GLY A 86 5.42 -2.92 -2.44
CA GLY A 86 6.07 -4.03 -1.76
C GLY A 86 5.24 -5.32 -1.76
N THR A 87 5.83 -6.40 -2.26
CA THR A 87 5.43 -7.81 -2.16
C THR A 87 3.96 -8.16 -2.49
N PRO A 88 3.72 -9.17 -3.35
CA PRO A 88 2.37 -9.56 -3.81
C PRO A 88 1.41 -9.94 -2.67
N ARG A 89 1.93 -10.32 -1.49
CA ARG A 89 1.11 -10.70 -0.33
C ARG A 89 0.58 -9.53 0.51
N ARG A 90 1.17 -8.33 0.46
CA ARG A 90 0.66 -7.13 1.18
C ARG A 90 -0.21 -6.22 0.31
N ALA A 91 -0.07 -6.28 -1.02
CA ALA A 91 -0.94 -5.57 -1.96
C ALA A 91 -2.42 -6.00 -1.90
N ALA A 92 -2.73 -7.20 -1.41
CA ALA A 92 -4.10 -7.72 -1.35
C ALA A 92 -5.00 -7.01 -0.32
N ARG A 93 -4.44 -6.41 0.75
CA ARG A 93 -5.24 -5.75 1.82
C ARG A 93 -5.17 -4.22 1.82
N ALA A 94 -4.17 -3.64 1.16
CA ALA A 94 -3.99 -2.19 1.06
C ALA A 94 -4.16 -1.73 -0.39
N ARG A 95 -5.35 -1.95 -0.98
CA ARG A 95 -5.67 -1.23 -2.21
C ARG A 95 -5.73 0.25 -1.88
N THR A 96 -4.69 0.99 -2.22
CA THR A 96 -4.67 2.45 -2.08
C THR A 96 -5.91 3.02 -2.77
N THR A 97 -6.44 4.12 -2.28
CA THR A 97 -7.66 4.74 -2.84
C THR A 97 -7.55 4.93 -4.36
N GLN A 98 -6.34 5.17 -4.87
CA GLN A 98 -6.06 5.27 -6.31
C GLN A 98 -6.30 3.97 -7.09
N GLU A 99 -5.90 2.80 -6.57
CA GLU A 99 -6.17 1.52 -7.24
C GLU A 99 -7.66 1.22 -7.30
N ARG A 100 -8.40 1.60 -6.26
CA ARG A 100 -9.86 1.42 -6.23
C ARG A 100 -10.53 2.25 -7.32
N VAL A 101 -10.05 3.49 -7.52
CA VAL A 101 -10.56 4.38 -8.57
C VAL A 101 -10.21 3.83 -9.95
N LEU A 102 -8.97 3.40 -10.19
CA LEU A 102 -8.56 2.83 -11.48
C LEU A 102 -9.30 1.52 -11.79
N ASP A 103 -9.47 0.64 -10.80
CA ASP A 103 -10.25 -0.58 -10.96
C ASP A 103 -11.73 -0.29 -11.22
N ALA A 104 -12.29 0.75 -10.60
CA ALA A 104 -13.66 1.18 -10.87
C ALA A 104 -13.81 1.70 -12.30
N ILE A 105 -12.86 2.50 -12.80
CA ILE A 105 -12.84 2.98 -14.18
C ILE A 105 -12.70 1.80 -15.16
N LYS A 106 -11.80 0.85 -14.89
CA LYS A 106 -11.62 -0.35 -15.74
C LYS A 106 -12.85 -1.23 -15.82
N ARG A 107 -13.68 -1.24 -14.77
CA ARG A 107 -14.92 -2.03 -14.69
C ARG A 107 -16.16 -1.26 -15.10
N ALA A 108 -16.05 0.06 -15.28
CA ALA A 108 -17.16 0.89 -15.69
C ALA A 108 -17.61 0.43 -17.08
N ARG A 109 -18.90 0.13 -17.22
CA ARG A 109 -19.48 -0.22 -18.51
C ARG A 109 -19.68 1.06 -19.30
N GLU A 110 -19.28 1.03 -20.56
CA GLU A 110 -19.65 2.07 -21.50
C GLU A 110 -21.15 1.95 -21.78
N HIS A 111 -21.87 3.05 -21.65
CA HIS A 111 -23.27 3.13 -22.05
C HIS A 111 -23.55 4.49 -22.69
N THR A 112 -24.56 4.52 -23.56
CA THR A 112 -25.02 5.76 -24.19
C THR A 112 -26.11 6.38 -23.33
N ASN A 113 -26.14 7.71 -23.28
CA ASN A 113 -27.16 8.47 -22.56
C ASN A 113 -28.57 8.02 -23.00
N PRO A 114 -29.48 7.69 -22.06
CA PRO A 114 -30.79 7.14 -22.37
C PRO A 114 -31.65 8.08 -23.20
N ALA A 115 -31.52 9.40 -23.03
CA ALA A 115 -32.25 10.39 -23.83
C ALA A 115 -31.85 10.31 -25.31
N LEU A 116 -30.58 10.09 -25.61
CA LEU A 116 -30.08 9.97 -26.99
C LEU A 116 -30.53 8.66 -27.64
N VAL A 117 -30.53 7.57 -26.87
CA VAL A 117 -31.04 6.27 -27.33
C VAL A 117 -32.52 6.40 -27.70
N LEU A 118 -33.34 6.93 -26.78
CA LEU A 118 -34.77 7.12 -27.01
C LEU A 118 -35.03 8.06 -28.20
N ALA A 119 -34.33 9.19 -28.27
CA ALA A 119 -34.48 10.15 -29.36
C ALA A 119 -34.21 9.50 -30.73
N ARG A 120 -33.15 8.71 -30.84
CA ARG A 120 -32.81 7.99 -32.07
C ARG A 120 -33.90 6.99 -32.45
N ASP A 121 -34.40 6.23 -31.48
CA ASP A 121 -35.44 5.22 -31.71
C ASP A 121 -36.75 5.85 -32.16
N LEU A 122 -37.17 6.94 -31.52
CA LEU A 122 -38.39 7.68 -31.89
C LEU A 122 -38.25 8.31 -33.30
N GLN A 123 -37.09 8.86 -33.63
CA GLN A 123 -36.82 9.39 -34.98
C GLN A 123 -36.91 8.29 -36.05
N LEU A 124 -36.35 7.10 -35.80
CA LEU A 124 -36.44 5.97 -36.71
C LEU A 124 -37.87 5.46 -36.87
N GLN A 125 -38.66 5.48 -35.79
CA GLN A 125 -40.06 5.07 -35.82
C GLN A 125 -40.93 6.06 -36.60
N LEU A 126 -40.73 7.36 -36.42
CA LEU A 126 -41.39 8.42 -37.19
C LEU A 126 -41.04 8.31 -38.68
N ALA A 127 -39.76 8.19 -39.02
CA ALA A 127 -39.31 8.10 -40.41
C ALA A 127 -39.87 6.86 -41.14
N ARG A 128 -40.16 5.78 -40.41
CA ARG A 128 -40.75 4.55 -40.94
C ARG A 128 -42.28 4.53 -40.90
N GLY A 129 -42.92 5.61 -40.45
CA GLY A 129 -44.37 5.68 -40.26
C GLY A 129 -44.93 4.73 -39.20
N ARG A 130 -44.08 4.19 -38.32
CA ARG A 130 -44.47 3.25 -37.24
C ARG A 130 -45.01 3.95 -36.01
N THR A 131 -44.89 5.27 -35.96
CA THR A 131 -45.36 6.10 -34.86
C THR A 131 -45.82 7.43 -35.44
N THR A 132 -46.88 7.98 -34.86
CA THR A 132 -47.43 9.30 -35.21
C THR A 132 -47.12 10.30 -34.10
N HIS A 133 -47.19 11.60 -34.40
CA HIS A 133 -47.04 12.65 -33.39
C HIS A 133 -48.04 12.52 -32.24
N THR A 134 -49.26 12.04 -32.52
CA THR A 134 -50.28 11.77 -31.48
C THR A 134 -49.93 10.57 -30.60
N ALA A 135 -49.25 9.56 -31.14
CA ALA A 135 -48.76 8.42 -30.37
C ALA A 135 -47.55 8.81 -29.50
N LEU A 136 -46.74 9.78 -29.93
CA LEU A 136 -45.65 10.35 -29.13
C LEU A 136 -46.15 11.10 -27.91
N ALA A 137 -47.21 11.92 -28.06
CA ALA A 137 -47.83 12.64 -26.95
C ALA A 137 -48.32 11.69 -25.83
N ARG A 138 -48.65 10.44 -26.16
CA ARG A 138 -49.02 9.42 -25.15
C ARG A 138 -47.83 8.86 -24.39
N ARG A 139 -46.61 9.08 -24.89
CA ARG A 139 -45.33 8.66 -24.29
C ARG A 139 -44.60 9.81 -23.61
N ASP A 140 -45.25 10.95 -23.40
CA ASP A 140 -44.63 12.14 -22.77
C ASP A 140 -43.95 11.79 -21.45
N ALA A 141 -44.58 10.99 -20.58
CA ALA A 141 -43.99 10.58 -19.31
C ALA A 141 -42.69 9.76 -19.48
N GLU A 142 -42.60 8.92 -20.52
CA GLU A 142 -41.40 8.14 -20.83
C GLU A 142 -40.29 9.04 -21.39
N ILE A 143 -40.67 9.99 -22.25
CA ILE A 143 -39.76 10.97 -22.84
C ILE A 143 -39.15 11.86 -21.76
N GLU A 144 -39.98 12.42 -20.89
CA GLU A 144 -39.54 13.25 -19.76
C GLU A 144 -38.63 12.46 -18.81
N ALA A 145 -38.99 11.21 -18.48
CA ALA A 145 -38.14 10.37 -17.64
C ALA A 145 -36.77 10.09 -18.26
N ALA A 146 -36.71 9.87 -19.59
CA ALA A 146 -35.45 9.66 -20.29
C ALA A 146 -34.61 10.95 -20.35
N ILE A 147 -35.24 12.11 -20.56
CA ILE A 147 -34.60 13.43 -20.52
C ILE A 147 -34.01 13.69 -19.14
N ASP A 148 -34.78 13.47 -18.07
CA ASP A 148 -34.34 13.66 -16.68
C ASP A 148 -33.17 12.75 -16.32
N ALA A 149 -33.24 11.47 -16.69
CA ALA A 149 -32.14 10.53 -16.49
C ALA A 149 -30.90 10.99 -17.26
N GLY A 150 -31.06 11.40 -18.52
CA GLY A 150 -29.98 11.90 -19.35
C GLY A 150 -29.34 13.18 -18.80
N ALA A 151 -30.14 14.11 -18.28
CA ALA A 151 -29.68 15.35 -17.68
C ALA A 151 -28.84 15.08 -16.43
N LYS A 152 -29.29 14.18 -15.56
CA LYS A 152 -28.56 13.74 -14.36
C LYS A 152 -27.20 13.12 -14.71
N GLU A 153 -27.13 12.31 -15.77
CA GLU A 153 -25.86 11.74 -16.24
C GLU A 153 -24.89 12.81 -16.75
N VAL A 154 -25.38 13.79 -17.51
CA VAL A 154 -24.57 14.91 -17.99
C VAL A 154 -24.03 15.74 -16.82
N GLU A 155 -24.88 16.04 -15.84
CA GLU A 155 -24.48 16.79 -14.65
C GLU A 155 -23.43 16.04 -13.83
N SER A 156 -23.65 14.75 -13.58
CA SER A 156 -22.69 13.88 -12.89
C SER A 156 -21.34 13.84 -13.60
N THR A 157 -21.35 13.72 -14.94
CA THR A 157 -20.12 13.70 -15.76
C THR A 157 -19.40 15.04 -15.70
N ARG A 158 -20.12 16.16 -15.81
CA ARG A 158 -19.55 17.52 -15.68
C ARG A 158 -18.95 17.74 -14.29
N ALA A 159 -19.64 17.30 -13.23
CA ALA A 159 -19.14 17.39 -11.87
C ALA A 159 -17.86 16.57 -11.67
N ALA A 160 -17.80 15.35 -12.23
CA ALA A 160 -16.60 14.52 -12.20
C ALA A 160 -15.43 15.19 -12.94
N LEU A 161 -15.66 15.70 -14.16
CA LEU A 161 -14.64 16.41 -14.93
C LEU A 161 -14.15 17.67 -14.22
N ARG A 162 -15.06 18.43 -13.60
CA ARG A 162 -14.71 19.61 -12.81
C ARG A 162 -13.80 19.24 -11.65
N ARG A 163 -14.14 18.21 -10.88
CA ARG A 163 -13.31 17.72 -9.77
C ARG A 163 -11.93 17.27 -10.25
N ILE A 164 -11.84 16.56 -11.38
CA ILE A 164 -10.56 16.15 -11.96
C ILE A 164 -9.70 17.37 -12.34
N LYS A 165 -10.31 18.41 -12.92
CA LYS A 165 -9.59 19.65 -13.26
C LYS A 165 -9.12 20.45 -12.04
N GLU A 166 -9.92 20.44 -10.98
CA GLU A 166 -9.64 21.16 -9.74
C GLU A 166 -8.72 20.39 -8.78
N CYS A 167 -8.49 19.10 -9.02
CA CYS A 167 -7.57 18.27 -8.23
C CYS A 167 -6.15 18.83 -8.32
N ARG A 168 -5.61 19.25 -7.16
CA ARG A 168 -4.19 19.58 -7.04
C ARG A 168 -3.35 18.31 -7.22
N PRO A 169 -2.20 18.37 -7.90
CA PRO A 169 -1.27 17.27 -7.92
C PRO A 169 -0.83 16.98 -6.49
N VAL A 170 -1.16 15.80 -6.00
CA VAL A 170 -0.69 15.30 -4.72
C VAL A 170 0.54 14.46 -5.00
N ALA A 171 1.67 14.84 -4.39
CA ALA A 171 2.87 14.02 -4.41
C ALA A 171 2.50 12.63 -3.89
N THR A 172 2.63 11.63 -4.76
CA THR A 172 2.48 10.24 -4.36
C THR A 172 3.60 9.92 -3.36
N ALA A 173 3.28 9.20 -2.29
CA ALA A 173 4.30 8.66 -1.37
C ALA A 173 5.17 7.58 -2.04
N ASP A 174 4.87 7.26 -3.29
CA ASP A 174 5.49 6.21 -4.10
C ASP A 174 6.04 6.83 -5.40
N THR A 175 7.36 6.97 -5.52
CA THR A 175 8.04 7.52 -6.71
C THR A 175 8.23 6.39 -7.74
N PRO A 176 7.69 6.51 -8.97
CA PRO A 176 7.91 5.50 -10.01
C PRO A 176 9.39 5.47 -10.44
N GLU A 177 9.90 4.31 -10.87
CA GLU A 177 11.28 4.20 -11.32
C GLU A 177 11.51 5.03 -12.59
N GLY A 178 12.54 5.90 -12.60
CA GLY A 178 13.10 6.48 -13.84
C GLY A 178 12.86 7.98 -14.07
N PHE A 179 12.35 8.73 -13.09
CA PHE A 179 12.35 10.20 -13.09
C PHE A 179 13.19 10.75 -11.93
#